data_AF-A0A7W7T7C5-F1
#
_entry.id   AF-A0A7W7T7C5-F1
#
_cell.length_a   1.000
_cell.length_b   1.000
_cell.length_c   1.000
_cell.angle_alpha   90.00
_cell.angle_beta   90.00
_cell.angle_gamma   90.00
#
_symmetry.space_group_name_H-M   'P 1'
#
loop_
_entity.id
_entity.type
_entity.pdbx_description
1 polymer ?
#
loop_
_entity_poly.entity_id
_entity_poly.type
_entity_poly.pdbx_seq_one_letter_code
_entity_poly.pdbx_strand_id
1 'polypeptide(L)'
;MTPLGGVPLFGDLVTALDGVLVQVGLPPWFAALLELVVVVVAAYLLLWLVVRHVLPWLGRVLVGPLLRVVEGVRVLLLLPDLGATRLARRFGRMPPEAVYAYGAVVMGLVDGLGSVVRKALPVLSLARRTPRAVLFAALALGFVLWNAGTCGPLDEGCVEPVAQWTTSLTAWFERQ
;
A
#
# COMPACT_ATOMS: atom_id res chain seq x y z
N MET A 1 9.98 7.20 -26.06
CA MET A 1 9.23 6.09 -25.41
C MET A 1 8.41 6.73 -24.31
N THR A 2 7.14 6.38 -24.15
CA THR A 2 6.31 6.96 -23.09
C THR A 2 6.73 6.34 -21.75
N PRO A 3 6.96 7.16 -20.70
CA PRO A 3 7.41 6.68 -19.39
C PRO A 3 6.40 5.72 -18.72
N LEU A 4 5.17 5.67 -19.24
CA LEU A 4 4.07 4.83 -18.77
C LEU A 4 3.97 3.48 -19.48
N GLY A 5 4.74 3.25 -20.56
CA GLY A 5 4.71 2.01 -21.32
C GLY A 5 5.09 0.76 -20.50
N GLY A 6 5.77 0.93 -19.36
CA GLY A 6 6.18 -0.16 -18.48
C GLY A 6 5.13 -0.60 -17.45
N VAL A 7 3.98 0.08 -17.33
CA VAL A 7 2.96 -0.27 -16.34
C VAL A 7 2.00 -1.30 -16.96
N PRO A 8 1.93 -2.55 -16.45
CA PRO A 8 1.00 -3.54 -16.99
C PRO A 8 -0.44 -3.03 -16.87
N LEU A 9 -1.24 -3.18 -17.95
CA LEU A 9 -2.60 -2.65 -18.18
C LEU A 9 -2.70 -1.15 -18.52
N PHE A 10 -1.87 -0.28 -17.94
CA PHE A 10 -1.95 1.16 -18.24
C PHE A 10 -1.09 1.57 -19.44
N GLY A 11 0.03 0.90 -19.69
CA GLY A 11 0.92 1.17 -20.83
C GLY A 11 0.24 0.97 -22.18
N ASP A 12 -0.54 -0.11 -22.32
CA ASP A 12 -1.28 -0.40 -23.56
C ASP A 12 -2.40 0.63 -23.81
N LEU A 13 -3.04 1.10 -22.74
CA LEU A 13 -4.09 2.12 -22.84
C LEU A 13 -3.50 3.49 -23.23
N VAL A 14 -2.36 3.86 -22.65
CA VAL A 14 -1.66 5.13 -22.94
C VAL A 14 -1.10 5.12 -24.37
N THR A 15 -0.49 4.01 -24.79
CA THR A 15 0.01 3.88 -26.17
C THR A 15 -1.11 3.88 -27.21
N ALA A 16 -2.28 3.29 -26.91
CA ALA A 16 -3.46 3.39 -27.77
C ALA A 16 -4.00 4.83 -27.83
N LEU A 17 -4.03 5.54 -26.69
CA LEU A 17 -4.44 6.94 -26.63
C LEU A 17 -3.52 7.85 -27.46
N ASP A 18 -2.21 7.66 -27.33
CA ASP A 18 -1.19 8.37 -28.12
C ASP A 18 -1.36 8.12 -29.63
N GLY A 19 -1.64 6.87 -30.02
CA GLY A 19 -1.92 6.52 -31.42
C GLY A 19 -3.11 7.29 -31.98
N VAL A 20 -4.18 7.45 -31.19
CA VAL A 20 -5.38 8.21 -31.59
C VAL A 20 -5.10 9.72 -31.62
N LEU A 21 -4.39 10.25 -30.61
CA LEU A 21 -4.02 11.66 -30.52
C LEU A 21 -3.19 12.14 -31.72
N VAL A 22 -2.23 11.31 -32.14
CA VAL A 22 -1.39 11.59 -33.32
C VAL A 22 -2.21 11.57 -34.60
N GLN A 23 -3.17 10.65 -34.75
CA GLN A 23 -4.05 10.58 -35.92
C GLN A 23 -5.00 11.77 -36.04
N VAL A 24 -5.39 12.39 -34.93
CA VAL A 24 -6.25 13.58 -34.90
C VAL A 24 -5.45 14.86 -35.23
N GLY A 25 -4.11 14.78 -35.34
CA GLY A 25 -3.26 15.92 -35.72
C GLY A 25 -3.13 16.97 -34.61
N LEU A 26 -3.29 16.56 -33.34
CA LEU A 26 -3.20 17.48 -32.23
C LEU A 26 -1.76 17.98 -32.02
N PRO A 27 -1.56 19.26 -31.63
CA PRO A 27 -0.24 19.77 -31.29
C PRO A 27 0.41 18.94 -30.16
N PRO A 28 1.73 18.72 -30.20
CA PRO A 28 2.43 17.85 -29.25
C PRO A 28 2.33 18.33 -27.80
N TRP A 29 2.29 19.65 -27.57
CA TRP A 29 2.10 20.22 -26.24
C TRP A 29 0.71 19.90 -25.67
N PHE A 30 -0.32 19.85 -26.53
CA PHE A 30 -1.69 19.56 -26.12
C PHE A 30 -1.85 18.07 -25.80
N ALA A 31 -1.23 17.21 -26.60
CA ALA A 31 -1.17 15.77 -26.33
C ALA A 31 -0.49 15.48 -24.97
N ALA A 32 0.66 16.11 -24.69
CA ALA A 32 1.36 15.96 -23.41
C ALA A 32 0.51 16.45 -22.21
N LEU A 33 -0.20 17.57 -22.36
CA LEU A 33 -1.09 18.08 -21.31
C LEU A 33 -2.30 17.15 -21.09
N LEU A 34 -2.87 16.61 -22.16
CA LEU A 34 -3.96 15.64 -22.07
C LEU A 34 -3.50 14.35 -21.38
N GLU A 35 -2.33 13.83 -21.75
CA GLU A 35 -1.70 12.66 -21.11
C GLU A 35 -1.55 12.89 -19.61
N LEU A 36 -0.98 14.03 -19.19
CA LEU A 36 -0.83 14.39 -17.79
C LEU A 36 -2.18 14.42 -17.05
N VAL A 37 -3.20 15.06 -17.63
CA VAL A 37 -4.53 15.13 -17.02
C VAL A 37 -5.13 13.74 -16.87
N VAL A 38 -5.04 12.90 -17.89
CA VAL A 38 -5.53 11.51 -17.85
C VAL A 38 -4.84 10.72 -16.75
N VAL A 39 -3.51 10.82 -16.64
CA VAL A 39 -2.72 10.12 -15.62
C VAL A 39 -3.10 10.58 -14.22
N VAL A 40 -3.20 11.89 -13.98
CA VAL A 40 -3.58 12.45 -12.68
C VAL A 40 -4.98 12.01 -12.28
N VAL A 41 -5.94 12.04 -13.21
CA VAL A 41 -7.32 11.59 -12.96
C VAL A 41 -7.35 10.09 -12.68
N ALA A 42 -6.67 9.27 -13.48
CA ALA A 42 -6.60 7.82 -13.29
C ALA A 42 -5.97 7.46 -11.94
N ALA A 43 -4.84 8.09 -11.59
CA ALA A 43 -4.17 7.88 -10.32
C ALA A 43 -5.05 8.32 -9.13
N TYR A 44 -5.76 9.44 -9.25
CA TYR A 44 -6.72 9.89 -8.23
C TYR A 44 -7.85 8.88 -8.03
N LEU A 45 -8.46 8.41 -9.12
CA LEU A 45 -9.55 7.41 -9.07
C LEU A 45 -9.07 6.09 -8.48
N LEU A 46 -7.86 5.65 -8.83
CA LEU A 46 -7.25 4.44 -8.30
C LEU A 46 -6.97 4.59 -6.80
N LEU A 47 -6.37 5.70 -6.37
CA LEU A 47 -6.16 6.00 -4.95
C LEU A 47 -7.49 6.03 -4.18
N TRP A 48 -8.50 6.68 -4.75
CA TRP A 48 -9.84 6.74 -4.17
C TRP A 48 -10.47 5.35 -4.03
N LEU A 49 -10.35 4.50 -5.06
CA LEU A 49 -10.83 3.12 -5.04
C LEU A 49 -10.09 2.29 -3.98
N VAL A 50 -8.78 2.42 -3.91
CA VAL A 50 -7.94 1.73 -2.92
C VAL A 50 -8.36 2.12 -1.51
N VAL A 51 -8.49 3.43 -1.23
CA VAL A 51 -8.85 3.94 0.09
C VAL A 51 -10.27 3.58 0.50
N ARG A 52 -11.24 3.67 -0.42
CA ARG A 52 -12.65 3.43 -0.07
C ARG A 52 -13.08 1.98 -0.13
N HIS A 53 -12.48 1.20 -1.02
CA HIS A 53 -12.94 -0.16 -1.32
C HIS A 53 -11.93 -1.21 -0.90
N VAL A 54 -10.67 -1.08 -1.34
CA VAL A 54 -9.65 -2.11 -1.13
C VAL A 54 -9.23 -2.18 0.33
N LEU A 55 -8.81 -1.07 0.95
CA LEU A 55 -8.40 -1.01 2.36
C LEU A 55 -9.41 -1.62 3.35
N PRO A 56 -10.71 -1.27 3.32
CA PRO A 56 -11.70 -1.86 4.21
C PRO A 56 -12.05 -3.31 3.84
N TRP A 57 -11.92 -3.70 2.57
CA TRP A 57 -12.05 -5.11 2.19
C TRP A 57 -10.87 -5.92 2.73
N LEU A 58 -9.64 -5.44 2.54
CA LEU A 58 -8.40 -6.04 3.01
C LEU A 58 -8.43 -6.20 4.53
N GLY A 59 -8.90 -5.17 5.24
CA GLY A 59 -9.10 -5.24 6.69
C GLY A 59 -10.00 -6.41 7.09
N ARG A 60 -11.19 -6.54 6.47
CA ARG A 60 -12.11 -7.65 6.78
C ARG A 60 -11.53 -9.02 6.45
N VAL A 61 -10.82 -9.13 5.33
CA VAL A 61 -10.23 -10.39 4.87
C VAL A 61 -9.04 -10.80 5.73
N LEU A 62 -8.21 -9.86 6.20
CA LEU A 62 -7.03 -10.16 7.01
C LEU A 62 -7.33 -10.40 8.49
N VAL A 63 -8.40 -9.85 9.06
CA VAL A 63 -8.73 -10.05 10.49
C VAL A 63 -8.76 -11.55 10.84
N GLY A 64 -9.52 -12.34 10.07
CA GLY A 64 -9.69 -13.78 10.31
C GLY A 64 -8.38 -14.57 10.36
N PRO A 65 -7.56 -14.57 9.27
CA PRO A 65 -6.31 -15.30 9.26
C PRO A 65 -5.30 -14.77 10.29
N LEU A 66 -5.24 -13.44 10.51
CA LEU A 66 -4.32 -12.88 11.49
C LEU A 66 -4.67 -13.34 12.92
N LEU A 67 -5.95 -13.38 13.27
CA LEU A 67 -6.40 -13.92 14.56
C LEU A 67 -6.07 -15.41 14.71
N ARG A 68 -6.21 -16.21 13.64
CA ARG A 68 -5.81 -17.63 13.67
C ARG A 68 -4.31 -17.80 13.90
N VAL A 69 -3.48 -16.93 13.32
CA VAL A 69 -2.03 -16.95 13.58
C VAL A 69 -1.74 -16.61 15.04
N VAL A 70 -2.40 -15.58 15.58
CA VAL A 70 -2.27 -15.19 17.00
C VAL A 70 -2.70 -16.34 17.93
N GLU A 71 -3.80 -17.04 17.62
CA GLU A 71 -4.24 -18.23 18.36
C GLU A 71 -3.25 -19.39 18.23
N GLY A 72 -2.69 -19.63 17.04
CA GLY A 72 -1.65 -20.64 16.84
C GLY A 72 -0.40 -20.36 17.67
N VAL A 73 0.05 -19.11 17.69
CA VAL A 73 1.17 -18.66 18.54
C VAL A 73 0.85 -18.85 20.01
N ARG A 74 -0.37 -18.55 20.45
CA ARG A 74 -0.83 -18.80 21.83
C ARG A 74 -0.70 -20.27 22.22
N VAL A 75 -1.22 -21.17 21.38
CA VAL A 75 -1.15 -22.62 21.63
C VAL A 75 0.30 -23.09 21.70
N LEU A 76 1.14 -22.61 20.77
CA LEU A 76 2.55 -22.96 20.73
C LEU A 76 3.31 -22.48 21.98
N LEU A 77 3.04 -21.27 22.46
CA LEU A 77 3.68 -20.70 23.64
C LEU A 77 3.18 -21.30 24.96
N LEU A 78 1.95 -21.83 25.00
CA LEU A 78 1.39 -22.51 26.19
C LEU A 78 1.72 -24.00 26.25
N LEU A 79 2.23 -24.58 25.15
CA LEU A 79 2.63 -25.98 25.06
C LEU A 79 3.73 -26.37 26.09
N PRO A 80 4.77 -25.55 26.32
CA PRO A 80 5.76 -25.78 27.37
C PRO A 80 5.16 -25.81 28.78
N ASP A 81 4.21 -24.92 29.06
CA ASP A 81 3.51 -24.86 30.35
C ASP A 81 2.68 -26.14 30.59
N LEU A 82 1.94 -26.58 29.57
CA LEU A 82 1.20 -27.85 29.60
C LEU A 82 2.14 -29.06 29.79
N GLY A 83 3.35 -29.01 29.21
CA GLY A 83 4.39 -30.01 29.42
C GLY A 83 4.91 -30.03 30.86
N ALA A 84 5.27 -28.86 31.39
CA ALA A 84 5.79 -28.70 32.74
C ALA A 84 4.76 -29.12 33.81
N THR A 85 3.50 -28.72 33.64
CA THR A 85 2.41 -29.07 34.55
C THR A 85 2.08 -30.57 34.52
N ARG A 86 2.05 -31.20 33.34
CA ARG A 86 1.89 -32.67 33.23
C ARG A 86 3.04 -33.42 33.87
N LEU A 87 4.28 -32.95 33.67
CA LEU A 87 5.47 -33.56 34.24
C LEU A 87 5.46 -33.46 35.78
N ALA A 88 5.19 -32.26 36.33
CA ALA A 88 5.11 -32.04 37.77
C ALA A 88 4.04 -32.93 38.43
N ARG A 89 2.85 -33.03 37.81
CA ARG A 89 1.77 -33.90 38.29
C ARG A 89 2.15 -35.38 38.26
N ARG A 90 2.88 -35.83 37.25
CA ARG A 90 3.37 -37.22 37.17
C ARG A 90 4.30 -37.57 38.34
N PHE A 91 5.01 -36.59 38.88
CA PHE A 91 5.87 -36.74 40.06
C PHE A 91 5.15 -36.43 41.39
N GLY A 92 3.82 -36.24 41.38
CA GLY A 92 3.05 -35.92 42.59
C GLY A 92 3.36 -34.55 43.20
N ARG A 93 4.00 -33.65 42.45
CA ARG A 93 4.35 -32.31 42.90
C ARG A 93 3.39 -31.27 42.35
N MET A 94 3.17 -30.21 43.12
CA MET A 94 2.49 -29.02 42.59
C MET A 94 3.44 -28.28 41.65
N PRO A 95 2.97 -27.82 40.47
CA PRO A 95 3.79 -27.04 39.55
C PRO A 95 4.20 -25.71 40.21
N PRO A 96 5.43 -25.24 39.97
CA PRO A 96 5.96 -24.03 40.59
C PRO A 96 5.24 -22.77 40.09
N GLU A 97 5.14 -21.77 40.95
CA GLU A 97 4.44 -20.50 40.69
C GLU A 97 4.93 -19.78 39.43
N ALA A 98 6.23 -19.89 39.13
CA ALA A 98 6.84 -19.30 37.93
C ALA A 98 6.19 -19.76 36.61
N VAL A 99 5.68 -21.00 36.57
CA VAL A 99 5.01 -21.56 35.39
C VAL A 99 3.65 -20.86 35.17
N TYR A 100 2.90 -20.59 36.24
CA TYR A 100 1.65 -19.83 36.17
C TYR A 100 1.89 -18.35 35.82
N ALA A 101 2.94 -17.74 36.35
CA ALA A 101 3.30 -16.36 36.03
C ALA A 101 3.64 -16.21 34.53
N TYR A 102 4.39 -17.17 33.97
CA TYR A 102 4.67 -17.21 32.53
C TYR A 102 3.38 -17.32 31.71
N GLY A 103 2.50 -18.27 32.04
CA GLY A 103 1.23 -18.45 31.36
C GLY A 103 0.37 -17.17 31.35
N ALA A 104 0.30 -16.47 32.49
CA ALA A 104 -0.43 -15.21 32.61
C ALA A 104 0.16 -14.10 31.71
N VAL A 105 1.48 -13.98 31.66
CA VAL A 105 2.16 -12.99 30.78
C VAL A 105 1.88 -13.31 29.31
N VAL A 106 2.04 -14.57 28.89
CA VAL A 106 1.78 -14.98 27.51
C VAL A 106 0.32 -14.71 27.12
N MET A 107 -0.63 -15.08 27.97
CA MET A 107 -2.06 -14.83 27.73
C MET A 107 -2.34 -13.33 27.59
N GLY A 108 -1.81 -12.50 28.51
CA GLY A 108 -1.98 -11.05 28.45
C GLY A 108 -1.40 -10.42 27.19
N LEU A 109 -0.24 -10.88 26.73
CA LEU A 109 0.43 -10.37 25.53
C LEU A 109 -0.35 -10.74 24.26
N VAL A 110 -0.78 -12.00 24.15
CA VAL A 110 -1.57 -12.48 23.01
C VAL A 110 -2.95 -11.82 22.99
N ASP A 111 -3.64 -11.73 24.12
CA ASP A 111 -4.95 -11.09 24.21
C ASP A 111 -4.84 -9.58 23.92
N GLY A 112 -3.76 -8.94 24.37
CA GLY A 112 -3.41 -7.58 24.01
C GLY A 112 -3.23 -7.40 22.51
N LEU A 113 -2.43 -8.26 21.87
CA LEU A 113 -2.21 -8.23 20.43
C LEU A 113 -3.51 -8.48 19.65
N GLY A 114 -4.32 -9.45 20.06
CA GLY A 114 -5.63 -9.71 19.48
C GLY A 114 -6.61 -8.54 19.64
N SER A 115 -6.54 -7.83 20.77
CA SER A 115 -7.30 -6.59 21.00
C SER A 115 -6.85 -5.46 20.07
N VAL A 116 -5.53 -5.28 19.90
CA VAL A 116 -4.97 -4.31 18.95
C VAL A 116 -5.40 -4.62 17.53
N VAL A 117 -5.29 -5.88 17.08
CA VAL A 117 -5.74 -6.32 15.76
C VAL A 117 -7.23 -6.01 15.55
N ARG A 118 -8.07 -6.35 16.53
CA ARG A 118 -9.52 -6.09 16.48
C ARG A 118 -9.88 -4.60 16.53
N LYS A 119 -9.04 -3.74 17.12
CA LYS A 119 -9.28 -2.28 17.20
C LYS A 119 -8.67 -1.51 16.03
N ALA A 120 -7.49 -1.88 15.57
CA ALA A 120 -6.76 -1.20 14.50
C ALA A 120 -7.37 -1.44 13.12
N LEU A 121 -7.87 -2.66 12.86
CA LEU A 121 -8.44 -2.99 11.55
C LEU A 121 -9.77 -2.27 11.25
N PRO A 122 -10.67 -2.03 12.22
CA PRO A 122 -11.80 -1.11 12.05
C PRO A 122 -11.38 0.35 11.85
N VAL A 123 -10.23 0.79 12.35
CA VAL A 123 -9.71 2.15 12.06
C VAL A 123 -9.37 2.31 10.59
N LEU A 124 -8.99 1.24 9.88
CA LEU A 124 -8.86 1.28 8.41
C LEU A 124 -10.21 1.54 7.71
N SER A 125 -11.34 1.24 8.36
CA SER A 125 -12.65 1.62 7.81
C SER A 125 -12.94 3.13 7.95
N LEU A 126 -12.30 3.82 8.90
CA LEU A 126 -12.32 5.28 8.96
C LEU A 126 -11.62 5.92 7.76
N ALA A 127 -10.77 5.18 7.04
CA ALA A 127 -10.19 5.66 5.80
C ALA A 127 -11.26 6.01 4.73
N ARG A 128 -12.48 5.49 4.86
CA ARG A 128 -13.61 5.91 4.01
C ARG A 128 -14.03 7.36 4.23
N ARG A 129 -13.79 7.89 5.44
CA ARG A 129 -14.08 9.27 5.85
C ARG A 129 -12.90 10.21 5.64
N THR A 130 -11.82 9.74 5.04
CA THR A 130 -10.65 10.56 4.74
C THR A 130 -11.05 11.78 3.91
N PRO A 131 -10.68 13.00 4.33
CA PRO A 131 -11.01 14.21 3.59
C PRO A 131 -10.29 14.20 2.24
N ARG A 132 -10.92 14.80 1.22
CA ARG A 132 -10.36 14.87 -0.14
C ARG A 132 -8.96 15.49 -0.17
N ALA A 133 -8.69 16.46 0.70
CA ALA A 133 -7.38 17.09 0.83
C ALA A 133 -6.24 16.10 1.14
N VAL A 134 -6.51 15.07 1.96
CA VAL A 134 -5.51 14.03 2.26
C VAL A 134 -5.25 13.15 1.04
N LEU A 135 -6.28 12.85 0.25
CA LEU A 135 -6.10 12.13 -1.02
C LEU A 135 -5.25 12.93 -2.01
N PHE A 136 -5.48 14.23 -2.11
CA PHE A 136 -4.64 15.11 -2.94
C PHE A 136 -3.20 15.19 -2.43
N ALA A 137 -3.00 15.32 -1.12
CA ALA A 137 -1.66 15.31 -0.54
C ALA A 137 -0.92 13.99 -0.79
N ALA A 138 -1.62 12.85 -0.64
CA ALA A 138 -1.06 11.53 -0.94
C ALA A 138 -0.76 11.35 -2.43
N LEU A 139 -1.63 11.85 -3.32
CA LEU A 139 -1.39 11.86 -4.76
C LEU A 139 -0.16 12.70 -5.13
N ALA A 140 -0.06 13.91 -4.58
CA ALA A 140 1.07 14.81 -4.81
C ALA A 140 2.38 14.18 -4.30
N LEU A 141 2.37 13.61 -3.09
CA LEU A 141 3.53 12.92 -2.53
C LEU A 141 3.92 11.70 -3.39
N GLY A 142 2.95 10.89 -3.80
CA GLY A 142 3.19 9.73 -4.67
C GLY A 142 3.75 10.16 -6.03
N PHE A 143 3.25 11.25 -6.59
CA PHE A 143 3.75 11.81 -7.84
C PHE A 143 5.20 12.32 -7.71
N VAL A 144 5.53 13.02 -6.62
CA VAL A 144 6.91 13.47 -6.34
C VAL A 144 7.85 12.27 -6.17
N LEU A 145 7.44 11.27 -5.40
CA LEU A 145 8.23 10.05 -5.19
C LEU A 145 8.42 9.25 -6.48
N TRP A 146 7.39 9.16 -7.32
CA TRP A 146 7.47 8.51 -8.62
C TRP A 146 8.43 9.26 -9.56
N ASN A 147 8.29 10.59 -9.66
CA ASN A 147 9.18 11.40 -10.49
C ASN A 147 10.65 11.24 -10.04
N ALA A 148 10.91 11.37 -8.74
CA ALA A 148 12.26 11.24 -8.18
C ALA A 148 12.83 9.82 -8.28
N GLY A 149 11.98 8.80 -8.30
CA GLY A 149 12.39 7.40 -8.39
C GLY A 149 12.52 6.87 -9.82
N THR A 150 12.18 7.65 -10.85
CA THR A 150 12.16 7.17 -12.24
C THR A 150 13.55 7.13 -12.85
N CYS A 151 14.43 8.08 -12.51
CA CYS A 151 15.81 8.11 -12.98
C CYS A 151 16.77 7.84 -11.81
N GLY A 152 17.56 6.77 -11.91
CA GLY A 152 18.63 6.50 -10.96
C GLY A 152 19.88 7.33 -11.24
N PRO A 153 20.80 7.44 -10.27
CA PRO A 153 22.06 8.19 -10.44
C PRO A 153 23.01 7.60 -11.49
N LEU A 154 22.72 6.38 -11.98
CA LEU A 154 23.52 5.66 -12.97
C LEU A 154 22.84 5.60 -14.36
N ASP A 155 21.64 6.14 -14.52
CA ASP A 155 20.88 6.07 -15.77
C ASP A 155 21.21 7.25 -16.67
N GLU A 156 22.34 7.15 -17.38
CA GLU A 156 22.76 8.16 -18.35
C GLU A 156 21.71 8.30 -19.47
N GLY A 157 21.21 9.53 -19.67
CA GLY A 157 20.19 9.83 -20.68
C GLY A 157 18.73 9.61 -20.22
N CYS A 158 18.50 9.25 -18.96
CA CYS A 158 17.15 9.21 -18.40
C CYS A 158 16.59 10.63 -18.23
N VAL A 159 15.37 10.86 -18.71
CA VAL A 159 14.64 12.11 -18.54
C VAL A 159 13.51 11.85 -17.57
N GLU A 160 13.46 12.64 -16.49
CA GLU A 160 12.37 12.56 -15.54
C GLU A 160 11.02 12.86 -16.23
N PRO A 161 9.93 12.17 -15.86
CA PRO A 161 8.62 12.38 -16.47
C PRO A 161 8.17 13.84 -16.46
N VAL A 162 8.40 14.55 -15.35
CA VAL A 162 8.08 15.99 -15.26
C VAL A 162 8.91 16.82 -16.23
N ALA A 163 10.20 16.50 -16.40
CA ALA A 163 11.07 17.20 -17.34
C ALA A 163 10.60 17.00 -18.80
N GLN A 164 10.06 15.84 -19.15
CA GLN A 164 9.50 15.59 -20.48
C GLN A 164 8.27 16.47 -20.78
N TRP A 165 7.37 16.64 -19.81
CA TRP A 165 6.19 17.49 -19.97
C TRP A 165 6.54 18.99 -19.99
N THR A 166 7.53 19.42 -19.19
CA THR A 166 7.94 20.83 -19.18
C THR A 166 8.72 21.22 -20.43
N THR A 167 9.64 20.38 -20.91
CA THR A 167 10.44 20.64 -22.12
C THR A 167 9.60 20.73 -23.38
N SER A 168 8.56 19.90 -23.50
CA SER A 168 7.62 19.96 -24.63
C SER A 168 6.76 21.21 -24.62
N LEU A 169 6.45 21.75 -23.43
CA LEU A 169 5.71 23.00 -23.26
C LEU A 169 6.60 24.22 -23.58
N THR A 170 7.83 24.27 -23.07
CA THR A 170 8.77 25.38 -23.32
C THR A 170 9.19 25.46 -24.80
N ALA A 171 9.46 24.31 -25.42
CA ALA A 171 9.83 24.24 -26.84
C ALA A 171 8.72 24.70 -27.81
N TRP A 172 7.47 24.81 -27.33
CA TRP A 172 6.38 25.42 -28.09
C TRP A 172 6.37 26.94 -27.94
N PHE A 173 6.52 27.46 -26.71
CA PHE A 173 6.59 28.90 -26.45
C PHE A 173 7.75 29.58 -27.16
N GLU A 174 8.90 28.90 -27.31
CA GLU A 174 10.06 29.45 -28.03
C GLU A 174 9.89 29.49 -29.55
N ARG A 175 8.89 28.78 -30.10
CA ARG A 175 8.60 28.74 -31.54
C ARG A 175 7.52 29.74 -31.99
N GLN A 176 6.87 30.43 -31.05
CA GLN A 176 5.93 31.52 -31.31
C GLN A 176 6.62 32.87 -31.27
#